data_AF-A0A2D5ZDM7-F1
#
_entry.id   AF-A0A2D5ZDM7-F1
#
_cell.length_a   1.000
_cell.length_b   1.000
_cell.length_c   1.000
_cell.angle_alpha   90.00
_cell.angle_beta   90.00
_cell.angle_gamma   90.00
#
_symmetry.space_group_name_H-M   'P 1'
#
loop_
_entity.id
_entity.type
_entity.pdbx_description
1 polymer ?
#
loop_
_entity_poly.entity_id
_entity_poly.type
_entity_poly.pdbx_seq_one_letter_code
_entity_poly.pdbx_strand_id
1 'polypeptide(L)'
;MKRFLPVFAPMALVAALAACTPEEEAAKASPPKPLPSGEEAVATFAGGCFWCVESAFDGVRGVYSAVSGYTGGAAAQASYELVSRGVSGHVEAVQIRYDPKQIGYESLLQIFWRQIDPTDAGGQFTDRGPQYVTGIYVHDARQRELAESSKAGLAASGRFDKPIVTRISDAERFYEAEAYHQDYHQKHPRKYKRYRHGSGRTPFLEQVWGDEVKYTPPKPETADGWLKPSREELKRRLTPLQFKVTQDDGTERPFANTYWENKKDGIYVDVVSGEPLFSSKDKYDSRTGWPSFTRPLRAGSITEHHDHKLGVLRTEVRSARADSHLGHVFPDGPPPTGRRYCINSAALRFIPVTDLENEGYGKYARLFEEAGAE
;
A
#
# COMPACT_ATOMS: atom_id res chain seq x y z
N MET A 1 77.60 -58.98 3.20
CA MET A 1 76.66 -58.03 2.60
C MET A 1 75.26 -58.34 3.11
N LYS A 2 74.60 -57.29 3.63
CA LYS A 2 73.26 -57.27 4.22
C LYS A 2 72.18 -57.77 3.25
N ARG A 3 71.18 -58.50 3.75
CA ARG A 3 69.78 -58.35 3.31
C ARG A 3 68.84 -58.53 4.51
N PHE A 4 68.47 -57.40 5.12
CA PHE A 4 67.32 -57.29 6.02
C PHE A 4 66.05 -57.27 5.14
N LEU A 5 65.09 -58.15 5.42
CA LEU A 5 63.74 -58.04 4.89
C LEU A 5 62.98 -56.94 5.66
N PRO A 6 62.30 -55.99 5.00
CA PRO A 6 61.41 -55.05 5.69
C PRO A 6 60.04 -55.70 5.90
N VAL A 7 59.55 -55.64 7.13
CA VAL A 7 58.15 -55.91 7.48
C VAL A 7 57.36 -54.63 7.16
N PHE A 8 56.47 -54.69 6.18
CA PHE A 8 55.50 -53.62 5.89
C PHE A 8 54.28 -53.81 6.79
N ALA A 9 54.04 -52.87 7.70
CA ALA A 9 52.76 -52.73 8.40
C ALA A 9 51.76 -51.97 7.49
N PRO A 10 50.48 -52.38 7.42
CA PRO A 10 49.48 -51.65 6.65
C PRO A 10 49.08 -50.39 7.42
N MET A 11 49.39 -49.22 6.88
CA MET A 11 48.93 -47.93 7.38
C MET A 11 47.47 -47.74 6.95
N ALA A 12 46.53 -47.98 7.86
CA ALA A 12 45.12 -47.69 7.65
C ALA A 12 44.91 -46.17 7.59
N LEU A 13 44.56 -45.65 6.42
CA LEU A 13 44.18 -44.26 6.23
C LEU A 13 42.73 -44.08 6.72
N VAL A 14 42.55 -43.62 7.96
CA VAL A 14 41.25 -43.18 8.47
C VAL A 14 40.97 -41.80 7.88
N ALA A 15 40.18 -41.75 6.81
CA ALA A 15 39.61 -40.50 6.33
C ALA A 15 38.52 -40.06 7.32
N ALA A 16 38.83 -39.06 8.16
CA ALA A 16 37.83 -38.41 8.99
C ALA A 16 36.86 -37.63 8.08
N LEU A 17 35.73 -38.25 7.77
CA LEU A 17 34.56 -37.53 7.25
C LEU A 17 34.05 -36.62 8.37
N ALA A 18 34.45 -35.36 8.33
CA ALA A 18 33.81 -34.31 9.12
C ALA A 18 32.36 -34.17 8.62
N ALA A 19 31.44 -34.83 9.31
CA ALA A 19 30.02 -34.58 9.15
C ALA A 19 29.75 -33.16 9.66
N CYS A 20 29.54 -32.22 8.74
CA CYS A 20 28.97 -30.91 9.08
C CYS A 20 27.62 -31.18 9.73
N THR A 21 27.51 -30.86 11.02
CA THR A 21 26.24 -30.92 11.74
C THR A 21 25.36 -29.75 11.29
N PRO A 22 24.01 -29.91 11.28
CA PRO A 22 23.06 -28.84 10.91
C PRO A 22 23.18 -27.55 11.74
N GLU A 23 23.88 -27.63 12.88
CA GLU A 23 24.04 -26.55 13.85
C GLU A 23 25.00 -25.45 13.37
N GLU A 24 25.96 -25.77 12.50
CA GLU A 24 26.96 -24.80 12.01
C GLU A 24 26.43 -23.94 10.85
N GLU A 25 25.40 -24.42 10.13
CA GLU A 25 24.75 -23.66 9.05
C GLU A 25 23.73 -22.63 9.58
N ALA A 26 23.16 -22.89 10.76
CA ALA A 26 22.27 -21.94 11.46
C ALA A 26 23.01 -20.68 11.94
N ALA A 27 24.34 -20.75 12.15
CA ALA A 27 25.16 -19.66 12.68
C ALA A 27 25.54 -18.58 11.64
N LYS A 28 25.14 -18.71 10.36
CA LYS A 28 25.41 -17.73 9.29
C LYS A 28 24.15 -17.01 8.77
N ALA A 29 22.99 -17.22 9.37
CA ALA A 29 21.82 -16.41 9.08
C ALA A 29 22.06 -14.99 9.60
N SER A 30 21.94 -13.98 8.73
CA SER A 30 21.89 -12.59 9.18
C SER A 30 20.74 -12.43 10.19
N PRO A 31 20.95 -11.74 11.31
CA PRO A 31 19.89 -11.55 12.30
C PRO A 31 18.69 -10.85 11.64
N PRO A 32 17.45 -11.20 12.03
CA PRO A 32 16.28 -10.49 11.55
C PRO A 32 16.48 -9.00 11.83
N LYS A 33 16.34 -8.20 10.77
CA LYS A 33 16.50 -6.74 10.86
C LYS A 33 15.58 -6.24 11.98
N PRO A 34 16.08 -5.50 12.99
CA PRO A 34 15.25 -5.09 14.11
C PRO A 34 14.05 -4.29 13.63
N LEU A 35 12.87 -4.71 14.06
CA LEU A 35 11.60 -4.15 13.61
C LEU A 35 11.44 -2.72 14.18
N PRO A 36 11.02 -1.73 13.36
CA PRO A 36 10.68 -0.40 13.85
C PRO A 36 9.37 -0.41 14.64
N SER A 37 9.21 0.58 15.53
CA SER A 37 8.09 0.72 16.48
C SER A 37 6.77 1.23 15.88
N GLY A 38 6.52 0.97 14.59
CA GLY A 38 5.31 1.41 13.87
C GLY A 38 4.14 0.42 13.97
N GLU A 39 2.94 0.85 13.58
CA GLU A 39 1.83 -0.08 13.30
C GLU A 39 2.26 -1.00 12.16
N GLU A 40 2.28 -2.32 12.42
CA GLU A 40 2.72 -3.32 11.45
C GLU A 40 1.50 -4.01 10.82
N ALA A 41 1.45 -4.04 9.49
CA ALA A 41 0.49 -4.83 8.73
C ALA A 41 1.21 -5.91 7.91
N VAL A 42 0.50 -6.99 7.61
CA VAL A 42 1.05 -8.16 6.90
C VAL A 42 0.28 -8.40 5.60
N ALA A 43 1.00 -8.59 4.50
CA ALA A 43 0.44 -9.05 3.23
C ALA A 43 1.09 -10.38 2.83
N THR A 44 0.39 -11.23 2.08
CA THR A 44 0.96 -12.51 1.61
C THR A 44 0.55 -12.80 0.18
N PHE A 45 1.55 -12.99 -0.70
CA PHE A 45 1.34 -13.20 -2.13
C PHE A 45 2.12 -14.42 -2.64
N ALA A 46 1.49 -15.20 -3.52
CA ALA A 46 2.10 -16.27 -4.29
C ALA A 46 2.12 -15.89 -5.77
N GLY A 47 3.27 -16.04 -6.41
CA GLY A 47 3.50 -15.51 -7.77
C GLY A 47 4.56 -16.29 -8.53
N GLY A 48 4.53 -17.61 -8.41
CA GLY A 48 5.58 -18.50 -8.91
C GLY A 48 6.78 -18.51 -7.99
N CYS A 49 7.99 -18.66 -8.56
CA CYS A 49 9.21 -18.67 -7.77
C CYS A 49 9.28 -17.46 -6.81
N PHE A 50 9.34 -17.75 -5.51
CA PHE A 50 9.32 -16.72 -4.47
C PHE A 50 10.51 -15.75 -4.53
N TRP A 51 11.65 -16.12 -5.15
CA TRP A 51 12.81 -15.25 -5.29
C TRP A 51 12.47 -14.04 -6.17
N CYS A 52 11.61 -14.25 -7.17
CA CYS A 52 11.16 -13.18 -8.05
C CYS A 52 10.16 -12.27 -7.37
N VAL A 53 9.26 -12.83 -6.54
CA VAL A 53 8.26 -12.07 -5.80
C VAL A 53 8.93 -11.27 -4.68
N GLU A 54 9.80 -11.90 -3.89
CA GLU A 54 10.57 -11.29 -2.79
C GLU A 54 11.35 -10.07 -3.30
N SER A 55 12.10 -10.26 -4.40
CA SER A 55 12.90 -9.18 -4.98
C SER A 55 12.09 -7.97 -5.47
N ALA A 56 10.79 -8.12 -5.69
CA ALA A 56 9.94 -7.02 -6.12
C ALA A 56 9.48 -6.12 -4.96
N PHE A 57 9.53 -6.65 -3.73
CA PHE A 57 9.17 -5.93 -2.51
C PHE A 57 10.40 -5.46 -1.73
N ASP A 58 11.57 -6.04 -2.00
CA ASP A 58 12.82 -5.57 -1.40
C ASP A 58 13.14 -4.11 -1.80
N GLY A 59 13.56 -3.32 -0.82
CA GLY A 59 13.85 -1.89 -0.98
C GLY A 59 12.63 -0.99 -1.23
N VAL A 60 11.40 -1.53 -1.24
CA VAL A 60 10.18 -0.71 -1.39
C VAL A 60 9.95 0.11 -0.12
N ARG A 61 9.80 1.43 -0.28
CA ARG A 61 9.55 2.33 0.86
C ARG A 61 8.27 1.94 1.60
N GLY A 62 8.38 1.79 2.91
CA GLY A 62 7.29 1.35 3.78
C GLY A 62 7.20 -0.17 3.94
N VAL A 63 7.95 -0.96 3.17
CA VAL A 63 8.12 -2.40 3.42
C VAL A 63 9.28 -2.60 4.38
N TYR A 64 9.02 -3.24 5.52
CA TYR A 64 10.02 -3.58 6.53
C TYR A 64 10.78 -4.86 6.17
N SER A 65 10.05 -5.88 5.70
CA SER A 65 10.63 -7.12 5.22
C SER A 65 9.74 -7.82 4.19
N ALA A 66 10.37 -8.62 3.33
CA ALA A 66 9.74 -9.58 2.45
C ALA A 66 10.43 -10.92 2.68
N VAL A 67 9.68 -11.92 3.16
CA VAL A 67 10.22 -13.22 3.58
C VAL A 67 9.66 -14.29 2.65
N SER A 68 10.55 -15.08 2.05
CA SER A 68 10.19 -16.22 1.21
C SER A 68 9.67 -17.39 2.06
N GLY A 69 8.63 -18.09 1.61
CA GLY A 69 8.02 -19.18 2.38
C GLY A 69 6.92 -19.92 1.62
N TYR A 70 6.09 -20.62 2.40
CA TYR A 70 5.09 -21.56 1.89
C TYR A 70 3.75 -21.37 2.63
N THR A 71 2.63 -21.45 1.91
CA THR A 71 1.29 -21.37 2.52
C THR A 71 0.20 -21.99 1.63
N GLY A 72 -1.04 -22.04 2.12
CA GLY A 72 -2.24 -22.45 1.38
C GLY A 72 -2.43 -23.95 1.16
N GLY A 73 -1.55 -24.78 1.72
CA GLY A 73 -1.63 -26.24 1.68
C GLY A 73 -2.10 -26.86 2.99
N ALA A 74 -2.68 -28.06 2.90
CA ALA A 74 -3.20 -28.78 4.06
C ALA A 74 -2.11 -29.48 4.90
N ALA A 75 -0.89 -29.64 4.36
CA ALA A 75 0.19 -30.32 5.09
C ALA A 75 0.62 -29.50 6.32
N ALA A 76 0.74 -30.17 7.47
CA ALA A 76 1.11 -29.53 8.73
C ALA A 76 2.56 -28.97 8.76
N GLN A 77 3.38 -29.33 7.78
CA GLN A 77 4.77 -28.88 7.62
C GLN A 77 5.01 -28.48 6.15
N ALA A 78 5.93 -27.54 5.95
CA ALA A 78 6.42 -27.17 4.64
C ALA A 78 7.95 -27.02 4.68
N SER A 79 8.60 -27.60 3.69
CA SER A 79 10.02 -27.44 3.37
C SER A 79 10.16 -27.41 1.86
N TYR A 80 11.27 -26.89 1.35
CA TYR A 80 11.51 -26.83 -0.09
C TYR A 80 11.38 -28.20 -0.74
N GLU A 81 11.89 -29.25 -0.08
CA GLU A 81 11.80 -30.63 -0.59
C GLU A 81 10.34 -31.10 -0.75
N LEU A 82 9.47 -30.80 0.21
CA LEU A 82 8.06 -31.22 0.16
C LEU A 82 7.25 -30.39 -0.83
N VAL A 83 7.53 -29.08 -0.89
CA VAL A 83 6.79 -28.12 -1.71
C VAL A 83 7.18 -28.22 -3.18
N SER A 84 8.48 -28.29 -3.49
CA SER A 84 8.96 -28.43 -4.87
C SER A 84 8.50 -29.72 -5.56
N ARG A 85 8.22 -30.77 -4.78
CA ARG A 85 7.61 -32.03 -5.26
C ARG A 85 6.10 -31.94 -5.47
N GLY A 86 5.44 -30.88 -5.00
CA GLY A 86 4.00 -30.66 -5.12
C GLY A 86 3.14 -31.54 -4.19
N VAL A 87 3.73 -32.25 -3.22
CA VAL A 87 3.00 -33.20 -2.36
C VAL A 87 2.39 -32.58 -1.11
N SER A 88 2.86 -31.39 -0.71
CA SER A 88 2.37 -30.71 0.50
C SER A 88 1.08 -29.90 0.27
N GLY A 89 0.75 -29.62 -0.99
CA GLY A 89 -0.34 -28.71 -1.39
C GLY A 89 -0.06 -27.23 -1.15
N HIS A 90 1.07 -26.88 -0.50
CA HIS A 90 1.48 -25.49 -0.32
C HIS A 90 1.99 -24.89 -1.63
N VAL A 91 1.89 -23.56 -1.72
CA VAL A 91 2.51 -22.77 -2.79
C VAL A 91 3.71 -22.00 -2.28
N GLU A 92 4.65 -21.69 -3.17
CA GLU A 92 5.67 -20.70 -2.88
C GLU A 92 5.03 -19.30 -2.77
N ALA A 93 5.26 -18.65 -1.63
CA ALA A 93 4.69 -17.36 -1.28
C ALA A 93 5.72 -16.46 -0.60
N VAL A 94 5.38 -15.18 -0.52
CA VAL A 94 6.16 -14.17 0.19
C VAL A 94 5.26 -13.48 1.19
N GLN A 95 5.70 -13.43 2.46
CA GLN A 95 5.06 -12.64 3.51
C GLN A 95 5.76 -11.29 3.62
N ILE A 96 4.99 -10.22 3.50
CA ILE A 96 5.47 -8.84 3.52
C ILE A 96 4.99 -8.18 4.78
N ARG A 97 5.92 -7.65 5.58
CA ARG A 97 5.63 -6.80 6.73
C ARG A 97 5.82 -5.36 6.31
N TYR A 98 4.81 -4.51 6.51
CA TYR A 98 4.82 -3.15 6.02
C TYR A 98 4.15 -2.16 6.97
N ASP A 99 4.48 -0.89 6.78
CA ASP A 99 3.89 0.26 7.46
C ASP A 99 2.71 0.79 6.63
N PRO A 100 1.45 0.60 7.07
CA PRO A 100 0.28 1.08 6.34
C PRO A 100 0.24 2.62 6.24
N LYS A 101 1.00 3.35 7.07
CA LYS A 101 1.12 4.82 6.98
C LYS A 101 2.09 5.26 5.88
N GLN A 102 2.99 4.37 5.44
CA GLN A 102 3.96 4.67 4.38
C GLN A 102 3.60 4.05 3.03
N ILE A 103 2.95 2.89 3.02
CA ILE A 103 2.51 2.20 1.82
C ILE A 103 1.18 1.48 2.06
N GLY A 104 0.19 1.75 1.21
CA GLY A 104 -1.12 1.08 1.26
C GLY A 104 -1.09 -0.31 0.62
N TYR A 105 -2.02 -1.17 1.02
CA TYR A 105 -2.16 -2.53 0.48
C TYR A 105 -2.43 -2.52 -1.04
N GLU A 106 -3.15 -1.52 -1.55
CA GLU A 106 -3.38 -1.30 -2.98
C GLU A 106 -2.07 -1.13 -3.75
N SER A 107 -1.09 -0.44 -3.17
CA SER A 107 0.24 -0.30 -3.80
C SER A 107 0.99 -1.62 -3.81
N LEU A 108 0.86 -2.44 -2.76
CA LEU A 108 1.44 -3.79 -2.75
C LEU A 108 0.80 -4.68 -3.82
N LEU A 109 -0.51 -4.58 -4.02
CA LEU A 109 -1.21 -5.27 -5.12
C LEU A 109 -0.71 -4.79 -6.49
N GLN A 110 -0.53 -3.48 -6.69
CA GLN A 110 0.01 -2.95 -7.95
C GLN A 110 1.42 -3.47 -8.25
N ILE A 111 2.28 -3.61 -7.23
CA ILE A 111 3.59 -4.26 -7.37
C ILE A 111 3.39 -5.71 -7.77
N PHE A 112 2.59 -6.47 -7.01
CA PHE A 112 2.36 -7.89 -7.22
C PHE A 112 1.87 -8.22 -8.64
N TRP A 113 0.84 -7.53 -9.14
CA TRP A 113 0.30 -7.78 -10.49
C TRP A 113 1.33 -7.58 -11.61
N ARG A 114 2.33 -6.72 -11.38
CA ARG A 114 3.44 -6.45 -12.31
C ARG A 114 4.61 -7.41 -12.18
N GLN A 115 4.47 -8.49 -11.40
CA GLN A 115 5.49 -9.53 -11.26
C GLN A 115 5.07 -10.90 -11.80
N ILE A 116 3.81 -11.04 -12.23
CA ILE A 116 3.18 -12.31 -12.57
C ILE A 116 2.49 -12.26 -13.93
N ASP A 117 2.24 -13.44 -14.52
CA ASP A 117 1.16 -13.66 -15.48
C ASP A 117 -0.11 -14.05 -14.69
N PRO A 118 -1.08 -13.13 -14.53
CA PRO A 118 -2.28 -13.39 -13.74
C PRO A 118 -3.30 -14.30 -14.47
N THR A 119 -2.99 -14.74 -15.69
CA THR A 119 -3.83 -15.63 -16.51
C THR A 119 -3.34 -17.08 -16.54
N ASP A 120 -2.17 -17.36 -15.96
CA ASP A 120 -1.55 -18.68 -15.99
C ASP A 120 -1.96 -19.54 -14.79
N ALA A 121 -2.85 -20.51 -15.06
CA ALA A 121 -3.39 -21.41 -14.03
C ALA A 121 -2.45 -22.58 -13.67
N GLY A 122 -1.36 -22.82 -14.41
CA GLY A 122 -0.55 -24.02 -14.26
C GLY A 122 0.86 -23.80 -13.68
N GLY A 123 1.11 -22.63 -13.11
CA GLY A 123 2.42 -22.20 -12.62
C GLY A 123 3.01 -21.07 -13.45
N GLN A 124 3.92 -20.28 -12.92
CA GLN A 124 4.40 -19.07 -13.59
C GLN A 124 5.57 -19.35 -14.53
N PHE A 125 5.38 -19.02 -15.82
CA PHE A 125 6.40 -19.11 -16.85
C PHE A 125 6.99 -20.54 -16.95
N THR A 126 8.32 -20.70 -16.85
CA THR A 126 8.96 -22.02 -16.81
C THR A 126 8.73 -22.79 -15.51
N ASP A 127 8.34 -22.12 -14.42
CA ASP A 127 8.07 -22.76 -13.14
C ASP A 127 6.65 -23.35 -13.14
N ARG A 128 6.55 -24.64 -13.51
CA ARG A 128 5.25 -25.33 -13.66
C ARG A 128 4.91 -26.15 -12.43
N GLY A 129 3.63 -26.16 -12.07
CA GLY A 129 3.11 -26.97 -10.98
C GLY A 129 2.19 -26.19 -10.04
N PRO A 130 1.40 -26.90 -9.22
CA PRO A 130 0.47 -26.28 -8.27
C PRO A 130 1.18 -25.36 -7.27
N GLN A 131 2.42 -25.66 -6.91
CA GLN A 131 3.22 -24.84 -5.98
C GLN A 131 3.66 -23.48 -6.56
N TYR A 132 3.51 -23.27 -7.87
CA TYR A 132 3.91 -22.05 -8.56
C TYR A 132 2.72 -21.22 -9.07
N VAL A 133 1.49 -21.58 -8.70
CA VAL A 133 0.29 -20.82 -9.10
C VAL A 133 0.22 -19.47 -8.37
N THR A 134 -0.57 -18.55 -8.92
CA THR A 134 -0.74 -17.23 -8.34
C THR A 134 -1.82 -17.22 -7.26
N GLY A 135 -1.57 -16.50 -6.17
CA GLY A 135 -2.49 -16.39 -5.04
C GLY A 135 -2.29 -15.12 -4.23
N ILE A 136 -3.39 -14.60 -3.68
CA ILE A 136 -3.41 -13.52 -2.69
C ILE A 136 -4.04 -14.09 -1.43
N TYR A 137 -3.30 -14.06 -0.33
CA TYR A 137 -3.71 -14.59 0.96
C TYR A 137 -4.02 -13.43 1.91
N VAL A 138 -5.31 -13.14 2.10
CA VAL A 138 -5.78 -11.91 2.76
C VAL A 138 -5.88 -12.11 4.27
N HIS A 139 -5.36 -11.15 5.03
CA HIS A 139 -5.28 -11.23 6.50
C HIS A 139 -6.48 -10.62 7.22
N ASP A 140 -7.30 -9.84 6.50
CA ASP A 140 -8.51 -9.22 7.02
C ASP A 140 -9.54 -8.94 5.91
N ALA A 141 -10.74 -8.52 6.31
CA ALA A 141 -11.84 -8.21 5.39
C ALA A 141 -11.52 -7.05 4.44
N ARG A 142 -10.65 -6.10 4.85
CA ARG A 142 -10.26 -4.96 4.03
C ARG A 142 -9.31 -5.39 2.91
N GLN A 143 -8.33 -6.23 3.21
CA GLN A 143 -7.46 -6.84 2.20
C GLN A 143 -8.27 -7.66 1.20
N ARG A 144 -9.27 -8.42 1.66
CA ARG A 144 -10.20 -9.14 0.78
C ARG A 144 -10.89 -8.20 -0.19
N GLU A 145 -11.51 -7.14 0.31
CA GLU A 145 -12.18 -6.14 -0.52
C GLU A 145 -11.24 -5.54 -1.57
N LEU A 146 -10.05 -5.09 -1.14
CA LEU A 146 -9.08 -4.45 -2.02
C LEU A 146 -8.49 -5.41 -3.05
N ALA A 147 -8.23 -6.66 -2.68
CA ALA A 147 -7.73 -7.69 -3.59
C ALA A 147 -8.76 -8.02 -4.67
N GLU A 148 -10.02 -8.22 -4.29
CA GLU A 148 -11.12 -8.50 -5.23
C GLU A 148 -11.36 -7.32 -6.17
N SER A 149 -11.41 -6.09 -5.63
CA SER A 149 -11.56 -4.87 -6.42
C SER A 149 -10.39 -4.69 -7.40
N SER A 150 -9.15 -4.90 -6.94
CA SER A 150 -7.96 -4.81 -7.77
C SER A 150 -7.94 -5.88 -8.88
N LYS A 151 -8.35 -7.11 -8.57
CA LYS A 151 -8.47 -8.20 -9.56
C LYS A 151 -9.54 -7.89 -10.61
N ALA A 152 -10.70 -7.39 -10.18
CA ALA A 152 -11.78 -6.99 -11.08
C ALA A 152 -11.34 -5.82 -11.99
N GLY A 153 -10.66 -4.82 -11.43
CA GLY A 153 -10.08 -3.71 -12.20
C GLY A 153 -9.05 -4.16 -13.22
N LEU A 154 -8.20 -5.14 -12.86
CA LEU A 154 -7.23 -5.72 -13.79
C LEU A 154 -7.93 -6.47 -14.93
N ALA A 155 -8.95 -7.27 -14.62
CA ALA A 155 -9.74 -7.98 -15.62
C ALA A 155 -10.46 -7.01 -16.59
N ALA A 156 -10.96 -5.89 -16.08
CA ALA A 156 -11.65 -4.87 -16.88
C ALA A 156 -10.70 -3.95 -17.67
N SER A 157 -9.39 -4.00 -17.40
CA SER A 157 -8.41 -3.07 -18.01
C SER A 157 -8.16 -3.29 -19.50
N GLY A 158 -8.60 -4.42 -20.06
CA GLY A 158 -8.30 -4.82 -21.44
C GLY A 158 -6.84 -5.23 -21.65
N ARG A 159 -6.04 -5.35 -20.58
CA ARG A 159 -4.61 -5.71 -20.65
C ARG A 159 -4.37 -7.20 -20.89
N PHE A 160 -5.35 -8.05 -20.57
CA PHE A 160 -5.27 -9.49 -20.72
C PHE A 160 -6.47 -10.01 -21.49
N ASP A 161 -6.23 -10.79 -22.54
CA ASP A 161 -7.29 -11.44 -23.33
C ASP A 161 -7.89 -12.65 -22.60
N LYS A 162 -7.14 -13.22 -21.65
CA LYS A 162 -7.56 -14.38 -20.85
C LYS A 162 -8.08 -13.94 -19.48
N PRO A 163 -8.99 -14.72 -18.87
CA PRO A 163 -9.46 -14.45 -17.52
C PRO A 163 -8.33 -14.39 -16.48
N ILE A 164 -8.49 -13.53 -15.48
CA ILE A 164 -7.58 -13.45 -14.34
C ILE A 164 -7.86 -14.60 -13.36
N VAL A 165 -6.94 -15.57 -13.28
CA VAL A 165 -7.12 -16.83 -12.53
C VAL A 165 -6.51 -16.80 -11.12
N THR A 166 -5.77 -15.75 -10.77
CA THR A 166 -5.18 -15.57 -9.44
C THR A 166 -6.22 -15.74 -8.32
N ARG A 167 -5.96 -16.65 -7.39
CA ARG A 167 -6.89 -16.98 -6.29
C ARG A 167 -6.81 -15.94 -5.17
N ILE A 168 -7.92 -15.67 -4.49
CA ILE A 168 -7.98 -14.82 -3.30
C ILE A 168 -8.58 -15.65 -2.16
N SER A 169 -7.74 -16.05 -1.22
CA SER A 169 -8.09 -16.93 -0.10
C SER A 169 -7.73 -16.28 1.22
N ASP A 170 -8.36 -16.70 2.32
CA ASP A 170 -7.94 -16.23 3.64
C ASP A 170 -6.50 -16.68 3.92
N ALA A 171 -5.75 -15.84 4.63
CA ALA A 171 -4.40 -16.19 5.04
C ALA A 171 -4.43 -17.37 6.01
N GLU A 172 -3.69 -18.41 5.66
CA GLU A 172 -3.46 -19.57 6.51
C GLU A 172 -2.08 -19.48 7.17
N ARG A 173 -1.64 -20.55 7.81
CA ARG A 173 -0.29 -20.62 8.38
C ARG A 173 0.75 -20.40 7.28
N PHE A 174 1.68 -19.50 7.56
CA PHE A 174 2.85 -19.25 6.74
C PHE A 174 4.05 -19.99 7.33
N TYR A 175 4.75 -20.74 6.50
CA TYR A 175 5.98 -21.45 6.84
C TYR A 175 7.15 -20.74 6.16
N GLU A 176 8.02 -20.14 6.95
CA GLU A 176 9.24 -19.51 6.42
C GLU A 176 10.11 -20.55 5.70
N ALA A 177 10.60 -20.20 4.51
CA ALA A 177 11.52 -21.04 3.77
C ALA A 177 12.91 -21.03 4.40
N GLU A 178 13.69 -22.04 4.06
CA GLU A 178 15.05 -22.23 4.53
C GLU A 178 15.94 -21.01 4.24
N ALA A 179 16.91 -20.73 5.13
CA ALA A 179 17.71 -19.50 5.10
C ALA A 179 18.48 -19.24 3.79
N TYR A 180 18.74 -20.29 3.01
CA TYR A 180 19.38 -20.19 1.70
C TYR A 180 18.45 -19.65 0.60
N HIS A 181 17.13 -19.68 0.80
CA HIS A 181 16.14 -19.06 -0.09
C HIS A 181 15.93 -17.58 0.18
N GLN A 182 16.10 -17.14 1.43
CA GLN A 182 15.92 -15.74 1.82
C GLN A 182 16.96 -14.85 1.12
N ASP A 183 16.52 -13.71 0.57
CA ASP A 183 17.36 -12.75 -0.13
C ASP A 183 18.20 -13.36 -1.26
N TYR A 184 17.71 -14.42 -1.92
CA TYR A 184 18.48 -15.15 -2.92
C TYR A 184 18.98 -14.22 -4.04
N HIS A 185 18.15 -13.24 -4.42
CA HIS A 185 18.49 -12.26 -5.44
C HIS A 185 19.66 -11.34 -5.05
N GLN A 186 19.84 -11.06 -3.74
CA GLN A 186 20.96 -10.29 -3.19
C GLN A 186 22.21 -11.15 -3.00
N LYS A 187 22.04 -12.38 -2.47
CA LYS A 187 23.12 -13.33 -2.19
C LYS A 187 23.74 -13.92 -3.47
N HIS A 188 22.93 -14.08 -4.52
CA HIS A 188 23.34 -14.72 -5.78
C HIS A 188 22.92 -13.94 -7.04
N PRO A 189 23.31 -12.66 -7.19
CA PRO A 189 22.74 -11.73 -8.17
C PRO A 189 22.95 -12.18 -9.62
N ARG A 190 24.10 -12.78 -9.94
CA ARG A 190 24.38 -13.29 -11.31
C ARG A 190 23.51 -14.50 -11.65
N LYS A 191 23.37 -15.45 -10.72
CA LYS A 191 22.53 -16.65 -10.93
C LYS A 191 21.06 -16.27 -11.03
N TYR A 192 20.60 -15.42 -10.11
CA TYR A 192 19.24 -14.91 -10.09
C TYR A 192 18.88 -14.16 -11.38
N LYS A 193 19.71 -13.19 -11.83
CA LYS A 193 19.44 -12.45 -13.07
C LYS A 193 19.33 -13.38 -14.27
N ARG A 194 20.24 -14.35 -14.41
CA ARG A 194 20.18 -15.34 -15.49
C ARG A 194 18.90 -16.18 -15.43
N TYR A 195 18.53 -16.64 -14.24
CA TYR A 195 17.29 -17.38 -14.01
C TYR A 195 16.04 -16.56 -14.37
N ARG A 196 15.91 -15.33 -13.85
CA ARG A 196 14.73 -14.47 -14.10
C ARG A 196 14.53 -14.14 -15.57
N HIS A 197 15.62 -13.91 -16.32
CA HIS A 197 15.52 -13.69 -17.76
C HIS A 197 15.20 -15.01 -18.50
N GLY A 198 15.89 -16.10 -18.14
CA GLY A 198 15.70 -17.41 -18.77
C GLY A 198 14.35 -18.05 -18.49
N SER A 199 13.64 -17.66 -17.42
CA SER A 199 12.32 -18.18 -17.11
C SER A 199 11.23 -17.65 -18.04
N GLY A 200 11.48 -16.58 -18.79
CA GLY A 200 10.46 -15.89 -19.59
C GLY A 200 9.67 -14.83 -18.82
N ARG A 201 9.92 -14.66 -17.51
CA ARG A 201 9.27 -13.63 -16.70
C ARG A 201 9.58 -12.22 -17.19
N THR A 202 10.87 -11.88 -17.33
CA THR A 202 11.27 -10.54 -17.80
C THR A 202 10.63 -10.14 -19.13
N PRO A 203 10.76 -10.93 -20.23
CA PRO A 203 10.20 -10.52 -21.52
C PRO A 203 8.67 -10.41 -21.50
N PHE A 204 7.97 -11.27 -20.76
CA PHE A 204 6.52 -11.16 -20.60
C PHE A 204 6.13 -9.85 -19.91
N LEU A 205 6.78 -9.52 -18.80
CA LEU A 205 6.46 -8.31 -18.03
C LEU A 205 6.74 -7.05 -18.86
N GLU A 206 7.87 -7.00 -19.57
CA GLU A 206 8.18 -5.90 -20.49
C GLU A 206 7.16 -5.77 -21.62
N GLN A 207 6.67 -6.89 -22.17
CA GLN A 207 5.64 -6.87 -23.20
C GLN A 207 4.28 -6.34 -22.68
N VAL A 208 3.85 -6.76 -21.49
CA VAL A 208 2.52 -6.47 -20.94
C VAL A 208 2.44 -5.09 -20.26
N TRP A 209 3.53 -4.70 -19.60
CA TRP A 209 3.56 -3.50 -18.78
C TRP A 209 4.52 -2.43 -19.32
N GLY A 210 5.48 -2.76 -20.17
CA GLY A 210 6.46 -1.80 -20.68
C GLY A 210 7.19 -1.07 -19.55
N ASP A 211 7.17 0.26 -19.61
CA ASP A 211 7.76 1.11 -18.57
C ASP A 211 7.03 1.00 -17.22
N GLU A 212 5.76 0.56 -17.21
CA GLU A 212 4.98 0.40 -15.98
C GLU A 212 5.41 -0.81 -15.14
N VAL A 213 6.29 -1.71 -15.62
CA VAL A 213 6.79 -2.88 -14.82
C VAL A 213 7.33 -2.39 -13.47
N LYS A 214 8.05 -1.27 -13.47
CA LYS A 214 8.55 -0.62 -12.26
C LYS A 214 7.49 0.29 -11.69
N TYR A 215 6.55 -0.30 -10.95
CA TYR A 215 5.61 0.50 -10.19
C TYR A 215 6.34 1.21 -9.05
N THR A 216 6.27 2.54 -9.06
CA THR A 216 6.67 3.35 -7.93
C THR A 216 5.39 3.65 -7.15
N PRO A 217 5.22 3.09 -5.93
CA PRO A 217 4.11 3.48 -5.09
C PRO A 217 4.07 5.00 -4.98
N PRO A 218 2.90 5.64 -5.15
CA PRO A 218 2.80 7.06 -4.87
C PRO A 218 3.42 7.28 -3.49
N LYS A 219 4.29 8.29 -3.38
CA LYS A 219 4.70 8.75 -2.06
C LYS A 219 3.39 9.00 -1.30
N PRO A 220 3.19 8.57 -0.04
CA PRO A 220 2.09 9.06 0.76
C PRO A 220 2.25 10.56 0.69
N GLU A 221 1.37 11.22 -0.05
CA GLU A 221 1.78 12.50 -0.63
C GLU A 221 1.90 13.60 0.43
N THR A 222 1.69 13.28 1.71
CA THR A 222 2.41 13.89 2.82
C THR A 222 2.57 12.87 3.95
N ALA A 223 3.57 13.08 4.82
CA ALA A 223 3.79 12.38 6.10
C ALA A 223 2.57 12.40 7.07
N ASP A 224 1.44 12.99 6.65
CA ASP A 224 0.25 13.28 7.43
C ASP A 224 -0.86 12.22 7.27
N GLY A 225 -0.76 11.25 6.32
CA GLY A 225 -1.63 10.06 6.28
C GLY A 225 -3.01 10.18 5.59
N TRP A 226 -3.32 11.29 4.91
CA TRP A 226 -4.63 11.52 4.29
C TRP A 226 -4.73 10.93 2.87
N LEU A 227 -5.59 9.93 2.68
CA LEU A 227 -5.78 9.21 1.40
C LEU A 227 -7.24 9.32 0.93
N LYS A 228 -7.46 9.25 -0.40
CA LYS A 228 -8.79 9.13 -1.00
C LYS A 228 -9.25 7.66 -0.94
N PRO A 229 -10.33 7.34 -0.22
CA PRO A 229 -10.91 6.00 -0.28
C PRO A 229 -11.53 5.70 -1.64
N SER A 230 -11.79 4.43 -1.93
CA SER A 230 -12.41 4.02 -3.20
C SER A 230 -13.82 4.60 -3.34
N ARG A 231 -14.27 4.85 -4.58
CA ARG A 231 -15.61 5.41 -4.83
C ARG A 231 -16.74 4.54 -4.24
N GLU A 232 -16.55 3.23 -4.17
CA GLU A 232 -17.51 2.30 -3.55
C GLU A 232 -17.58 2.45 -2.04
N GLU A 233 -16.43 2.60 -1.38
CA GLU A 233 -16.35 2.89 0.05
C GLU A 233 -17.03 4.23 0.37
N LEU A 234 -16.81 5.24 -0.48
CA LEU A 234 -17.47 6.53 -0.34
C LEU A 234 -19.00 6.43 -0.44
N LYS A 235 -19.54 5.58 -1.32
CA LYS A 235 -21.00 5.34 -1.40
C LYS A 235 -21.58 4.72 -0.12
N ARG A 236 -20.80 3.93 0.62
CA ARG A 236 -21.24 3.30 1.87
C ARG A 236 -21.08 4.22 3.08
N ARG A 237 -20.01 5.02 3.11
CA ARG A 237 -19.64 5.88 4.24
C ARG A 237 -20.29 7.26 4.20
N LEU A 238 -20.45 7.86 3.02
CA LEU A 238 -20.98 9.20 2.87
C LEU A 238 -22.50 9.19 2.73
N THR A 239 -23.14 10.23 3.23
CA THR A 239 -24.55 10.50 2.90
C THR A 239 -24.70 10.77 1.39
N PRO A 240 -25.90 10.58 0.80
CA PRO A 240 -26.13 10.89 -0.61
C PRO A 240 -25.74 12.32 -0.99
N LEU A 241 -25.96 13.29 -0.10
CA LEU A 241 -25.57 14.68 -0.34
C LEU A 241 -24.05 14.87 -0.31
N GLN A 242 -23.36 14.32 0.69
CA GLN A 242 -21.89 14.38 0.78
C GLN A 242 -21.24 13.71 -0.45
N PHE A 243 -21.74 12.56 -0.87
CA PHE A 243 -21.25 11.89 -2.08
C PHE A 243 -21.48 12.76 -3.32
N LYS A 244 -22.71 13.25 -3.52
CA LYS A 244 -23.06 14.10 -4.66
C LYS A 244 -22.21 15.36 -4.71
N VAL A 245 -22.01 16.03 -3.57
CA VAL A 245 -21.20 17.24 -3.49
C VAL A 245 -19.74 16.93 -3.79
N THR A 246 -19.13 15.97 -3.08
CA THR A 246 -17.67 15.74 -3.16
C THR A 246 -17.22 14.99 -4.41
N GLN A 247 -18.06 14.11 -4.96
CA GLN A 247 -17.67 13.18 -6.04
C GLN A 247 -18.35 13.45 -7.38
N ASP A 248 -19.46 14.20 -7.38
CA ASP A 248 -20.26 14.51 -8.59
C ASP A 248 -20.43 16.03 -8.77
N ASP A 249 -19.56 16.83 -8.14
CA ASP A 249 -19.50 18.30 -8.22
C ASP A 249 -20.85 18.99 -7.90
N GLY A 250 -21.62 18.39 -7.00
CA GLY A 250 -22.88 18.94 -6.53
C GLY A 250 -22.70 20.17 -5.64
N THR A 251 -23.79 20.92 -5.46
CA THR A 251 -23.84 22.05 -4.53
C THR A 251 -25.04 21.90 -3.60
N GLU A 252 -24.81 22.03 -2.30
CA GLU A 252 -25.88 22.00 -1.29
C GLU A 252 -26.69 23.30 -1.28
N ARG A 253 -27.88 23.28 -0.66
CA ARG A 253 -28.75 24.46 -0.61
C ARG A 253 -28.17 25.54 0.34
N PRO A 254 -28.23 26.82 -0.03
CA PRO A 254 -27.84 27.91 0.85
C PRO A 254 -28.73 27.95 2.09
N PHE A 255 -28.17 28.30 3.24
CA PHE A 255 -28.82 28.41 4.57
C PHE A 255 -29.46 27.13 5.12
N ALA A 256 -29.51 26.06 4.34
CA ALA A 256 -30.04 24.75 4.72
C ALA A 256 -28.91 23.72 4.78
N ASN A 257 -27.86 24.05 5.53
CA ASN A 257 -26.68 23.21 5.72
C ASN A 257 -26.11 23.32 7.12
N THR A 258 -25.21 22.40 7.50
CA THR A 258 -24.80 22.22 8.89
C THR A 258 -23.87 23.32 9.41
N TYR A 259 -23.06 23.95 8.55
CA TYR A 259 -21.95 24.78 9.01
C TYR A 259 -22.00 26.25 8.60
N TRP A 260 -23.01 26.71 7.85
CA TRP A 260 -23.11 28.13 7.48
C TRP A 260 -23.06 29.04 8.72
N GLU A 261 -23.83 28.74 9.76
CA GLU A 261 -23.89 29.52 11.01
C GLU A 261 -22.96 29.03 12.13
N ASN A 262 -22.18 27.96 11.93
CA ASN A 262 -21.29 27.44 12.98
C ASN A 262 -20.23 28.50 13.38
N LYS A 263 -20.13 28.78 14.68
CA LYS A 263 -19.18 29.72 15.31
C LYS A 263 -18.26 29.06 16.34
N LYS A 264 -18.34 27.74 16.53
CA LYS A 264 -17.48 27.03 17.49
C LYS A 264 -16.02 27.08 17.05
N ASP A 265 -15.12 27.13 18.02
CA ASP A 265 -13.69 27.02 17.76
C ASP A 265 -13.30 25.59 17.38
N GLY A 266 -12.53 25.45 16.31
CA GLY A 266 -12.09 24.16 15.78
C GLY A 266 -11.64 24.24 14.32
N ILE A 267 -11.39 23.07 13.72
CA ILE A 267 -11.00 22.97 12.31
C ILE A 267 -12.07 22.26 11.48
N TYR A 268 -12.05 22.51 10.18
CA TYR A 268 -12.85 21.81 9.19
C TYR A 268 -11.93 20.93 8.36
N VAL A 269 -12.20 19.63 8.36
CA VAL A 269 -11.47 18.64 7.58
C VAL A 269 -12.29 18.17 6.39
N ASP A 270 -11.64 17.66 5.36
CA ASP A 270 -12.30 16.98 4.25
C ASP A 270 -13.07 15.76 4.78
N VAL A 271 -14.37 15.69 4.50
CA VAL A 271 -15.20 14.55 4.91
C VAL A 271 -14.76 13.23 4.27
N VAL A 272 -14.02 13.29 3.16
CA VAL A 272 -13.50 12.15 2.42
C VAL A 272 -12.18 11.63 3.01
N SER A 273 -11.14 12.46 3.04
CA SER A 273 -9.80 12.02 3.44
C SER A 273 -9.46 12.28 4.91
N GLY A 274 -10.19 13.17 5.58
CA GLY A 274 -9.79 13.72 6.88
C GLY A 274 -8.69 14.79 6.80
N GLU A 275 -8.29 15.21 5.60
CA GLU A 275 -7.30 16.29 5.44
C GLU A 275 -7.81 17.61 6.05
N PRO A 276 -7.03 18.29 6.91
CA PRO A 276 -7.38 19.60 7.44
C PRO A 276 -7.41 20.68 6.35
N LEU A 277 -8.57 21.32 6.14
CA LEU A 277 -8.80 22.28 5.05
C LEU A 277 -8.90 23.72 5.55
N PHE A 278 -9.66 23.97 6.63
CA PHE A 278 -9.92 25.34 7.12
C PHE A 278 -9.92 25.43 8.64
N SER A 279 -9.62 26.62 9.17
CA SER A 279 -9.75 26.96 10.60
C SER A 279 -11.02 27.78 10.84
N SER A 280 -11.67 27.63 11.98
CA SER A 280 -12.73 28.55 12.42
C SER A 280 -12.23 29.99 12.57
N LYS A 281 -10.93 30.22 12.82
CA LYS A 281 -10.33 31.57 12.91
C LYS A 281 -10.37 32.32 11.58
N ASP A 282 -10.42 31.61 10.46
CA ASP A 282 -10.51 32.19 9.12
C ASP A 282 -11.95 32.15 8.57
N LYS A 283 -12.90 31.61 9.34
CA LYS A 283 -14.33 31.57 8.97
C LYS A 283 -15.00 32.90 9.29
N TYR A 284 -15.83 33.39 8.38
CA TYR A 284 -16.60 34.62 8.59
C TYR A 284 -18.02 34.51 8.02
N ASP A 285 -18.88 35.45 8.39
CA ASP A 285 -20.23 35.55 7.85
C ASP A 285 -20.20 36.34 6.53
N SER A 286 -20.36 35.62 5.41
CA SER A 286 -20.44 36.22 4.07
C SER A 286 -21.88 36.53 3.63
N ARG A 287 -22.89 36.15 4.41
CA ARG A 287 -24.33 36.23 4.06
C ARG A 287 -24.72 35.48 2.78
N THR A 288 -23.87 34.62 2.26
CA THR A 288 -24.17 33.84 1.03
C THR A 288 -24.94 32.55 1.31
N GLY A 289 -24.98 32.10 2.56
CA GLY A 289 -25.67 30.88 2.96
C GLY A 289 -24.80 29.63 2.97
N TRP A 290 -23.51 29.74 2.66
CA TRP A 290 -22.52 28.66 2.79
C TRP A 290 -21.39 29.07 3.74
N PRO A 291 -20.76 28.13 4.47
CA PRO A 291 -19.58 28.44 5.26
C PRO A 291 -18.50 29.06 4.36
N SER A 292 -18.00 30.22 4.79
CA SER A 292 -17.07 31.04 4.03
C SER A 292 -15.80 31.30 4.80
N PHE A 293 -14.65 31.15 4.13
CA PHE A 293 -13.33 31.30 4.73
C PHE A 293 -12.47 32.28 3.94
N THR A 294 -11.52 32.94 4.61
CA THR A 294 -10.60 33.89 3.96
C THR A 294 -9.37 33.22 3.34
N ARG A 295 -8.98 32.05 3.87
CA ARG A 295 -7.83 31.26 3.40
C ARG A 295 -7.93 29.78 3.85
N PRO A 296 -7.21 28.86 3.18
CA PRO A 296 -7.02 27.49 3.65
C PRO A 296 -6.14 27.47 4.91
N LEU A 297 -6.32 26.43 5.73
CA LEU A 297 -5.54 26.20 6.94
C LEU A 297 -4.05 25.94 6.65
N ARG A 298 -3.77 25.24 5.55
CA ARG A 298 -2.40 24.92 5.09
C ARG A 298 -2.23 25.22 3.62
N ALA A 299 -1.07 25.79 3.27
CA ALA A 299 -0.66 25.88 1.88
C ALA A 299 -0.64 24.48 1.24
N GLY A 300 -1.23 24.35 0.04
CA GLY A 300 -1.31 23.09 -0.70
C GLY A 300 -2.41 22.12 -0.25
N SER A 301 -3.25 22.45 0.73
CA SER A 301 -4.43 21.62 1.10
C SER A 301 -5.59 21.75 0.11
N ILE A 302 -5.58 22.78 -0.73
CA ILE A 302 -6.61 23.09 -1.72
C ILE A 302 -5.96 23.31 -3.08
N THR A 303 -6.60 22.78 -4.12
CA THR A 303 -6.27 23.02 -5.53
C THR A 303 -7.36 23.85 -6.19
N GLU A 304 -6.97 24.68 -7.15
CA GLU A 304 -7.85 25.62 -7.86
C GLU A 304 -7.95 25.25 -9.34
N HIS A 305 -9.17 25.20 -9.86
CA HIS A 305 -9.45 24.77 -11.24
C HIS A 305 -10.41 25.74 -11.92
N HIS A 306 -10.29 25.92 -13.23
CA HIS A 306 -11.22 26.75 -13.98
C HIS A 306 -12.53 25.98 -14.23
N ASP A 307 -13.66 26.55 -13.79
CA ASP A 307 -15.01 25.99 -13.97
C ASP A 307 -15.82 26.84 -14.94
N HIS A 308 -16.33 26.19 -15.99
CA HIS A 308 -17.13 26.78 -17.06
C HIS A 308 -18.59 26.26 -17.10
N LYS A 309 -19.01 25.41 -16.15
CA LYS A 309 -20.28 24.64 -16.23
C LYS A 309 -21.54 25.50 -16.27
N LEU A 310 -21.49 26.75 -15.80
CA LEU A 310 -22.62 27.68 -15.77
C LEU A 310 -22.46 28.88 -16.72
N GLY A 311 -21.57 28.80 -17.72
CA GLY A 311 -21.34 29.88 -18.68
C GLY A 311 -20.67 31.13 -18.12
N VAL A 312 -20.28 31.11 -16.84
CA VAL A 312 -19.50 32.14 -16.16
C VAL A 312 -18.21 31.49 -15.67
N LEU A 313 -17.07 32.15 -15.88
CA LEU A 313 -15.78 31.68 -15.37
C LEU A 313 -15.78 31.78 -13.84
N ARG A 314 -15.68 30.64 -13.17
CA ARG A 314 -15.47 30.55 -11.72
C ARG A 314 -14.21 29.74 -11.44
N THR A 315 -13.63 29.95 -10.26
CA THR A 315 -12.51 29.13 -9.79
C THR A 315 -13.06 28.09 -8.81
N GLU A 316 -13.15 26.85 -9.26
CA GLU A 316 -13.49 25.71 -8.42
C GLU A 316 -12.35 25.43 -7.44
N VAL A 317 -12.70 25.03 -6.22
CA VAL A 317 -11.75 24.58 -5.20
C VAL A 317 -12.01 23.12 -4.84
N ARG A 318 -10.94 22.32 -4.83
CA ARG A 318 -10.96 20.89 -4.51
C ARG A 318 -9.91 20.55 -3.46
N SER A 319 -10.17 19.55 -2.61
CA SER A 319 -9.15 19.10 -1.65
C SER A 319 -7.97 18.47 -2.38
N ALA A 320 -6.75 18.75 -1.93
CA ALA A 320 -5.56 18.30 -2.65
C ALA A 320 -5.39 16.77 -2.59
N ARG A 321 -5.76 16.13 -1.46
CA ARG A 321 -5.51 14.70 -1.26
C ARG A 321 -6.61 13.79 -1.78
N ALA A 322 -7.85 14.22 -1.70
CA ALA A 322 -8.98 13.41 -2.12
C ALA A 322 -9.67 13.89 -3.39
N ASP A 323 -9.22 15.00 -3.97
CA ASP A 323 -9.87 15.60 -5.14
C ASP A 323 -11.39 15.76 -4.90
N SER A 324 -11.77 16.08 -3.66
CA SER A 324 -13.17 16.30 -3.28
C SER A 324 -13.58 17.67 -3.78
N HIS A 325 -14.67 17.76 -4.54
CA HIS A 325 -15.27 19.06 -4.83
C HIS A 325 -15.72 19.73 -3.53
N LEU A 326 -15.16 20.91 -3.24
CA LEU A 326 -15.46 21.66 -2.02
C LEU A 326 -16.42 22.81 -2.31
N GLY A 327 -16.22 23.53 -3.42
CA GLY A 327 -17.00 24.70 -3.81
C GLY A 327 -16.22 25.62 -4.73
N HIS A 328 -16.27 26.93 -4.49
CA HIS A 328 -15.61 27.94 -5.33
C HIS A 328 -14.92 29.01 -4.50
N VAL A 329 -13.92 29.67 -5.09
CA VAL A 329 -13.24 30.83 -4.51
C VAL A 329 -13.50 32.07 -5.34
N PHE A 330 -13.78 33.18 -4.64
CA PHE A 330 -14.14 34.47 -5.24
C PHE A 330 -13.22 35.60 -4.73
N PRO A 331 -13.01 36.66 -5.53
CA PRO A 331 -12.18 37.82 -5.15
C PRO A 331 -12.96 38.91 -4.38
N ASP A 332 -14.07 38.56 -3.73
CA ASP A 332 -14.97 39.46 -3.00
C ASP A 332 -14.91 39.25 -1.48
N GLY A 333 -13.80 38.66 -0.99
CA GLY A 333 -13.59 38.42 0.43
C GLY A 333 -13.10 39.65 1.20
N PRO A 334 -13.14 39.62 2.54
CA PRO A 334 -12.61 40.71 3.35
C PRO A 334 -11.07 40.78 3.25
N PRO A 335 -10.46 41.94 3.55
CA PRO A 335 -9.04 42.05 3.78
C PRO A 335 -8.57 41.11 4.91
N PRO A 336 -7.28 40.70 4.95
CA PRO A 336 -6.21 41.11 4.03
C PRO A 336 -6.11 40.26 2.75
N THR A 337 -6.74 39.08 2.69
CA THR A 337 -6.59 38.17 1.54
C THR A 337 -7.43 38.62 0.35
N GLY A 338 -8.57 39.27 0.59
CA GLY A 338 -9.54 39.59 -0.45
C GLY A 338 -10.23 38.36 -1.05
N ARG A 339 -9.99 37.16 -0.50
CA ARG A 339 -10.50 35.90 -1.03
C ARG A 339 -11.66 35.38 -0.19
N ARG A 340 -12.69 34.87 -0.86
CA ARG A 340 -13.82 34.18 -0.23
C ARG A 340 -13.89 32.75 -0.75
N TYR A 341 -13.45 31.80 0.07
CA TYR A 341 -13.65 30.37 -0.15
C TYR A 341 -15.06 30.02 0.30
N CYS A 342 -15.96 29.83 -0.66
CA CYS A 342 -17.37 29.50 -0.44
C CYS A 342 -17.56 27.98 -0.58
N ILE A 343 -17.71 27.29 0.56
CA ILE A 343 -17.54 25.84 0.65
C ILE A 343 -18.86 25.16 1.03
N ASN A 344 -19.12 23.98 0.48
CA ASN A 344 -20.24 23.16 0.91
C ASN A 344 -19.94 22.52 2.28
N SER A 345 -20.85 22.64 3.23
CA SER A 345 -20.80 21.93 4.52
C SER A 345 -20.76 20.42 4.31
N ALA A 346 -21.47 19.90 3.30
CA ALA A 346 -21.45 18.49 2.92
C ALA A 346 -20.07 18.00 2.41
N ALA A 347 -19.11 18.89 2.14
CA ALA A 347 -17.73 18.50 1.85
C ALA A 347 -16.83 18.50 3.11
N LEU A 348 -17.36 18.95 4.25
CA LEU A 348 -16.59 19.19 5.47
C LEU A 348 -17.06 18.29 6.62
N ARG A 349 -16.14 18.03 7.55
CA ARG A 349 -16.43 17.58 8.90
C ARG A 349 -15.77 18.54 9.88
N PHE A 350 -16.54 19.07 10.83
CA PHE A 350 -16.03 19.97 11.86
C PHE A 350 -15.50 19.17 13.06
N ILE A 351 -14.32 19.56 13.56
CA ILE A 351 -13.69 19.00 14.76
C ILE A 351 -13.48 20.15 15.75
N PRO A 352 -14.19 20.18 16.90
CA PRO A 352 -14.01 21.24 17.89
C PRO A 352 -12.63 21.14 18.54
N VAL A 353 -12.14 22.25 19.10
CA VAL A 353 -10.83 22.31 19.76
C VAL A 353 -10.66 21.22 20.82
N THR A 354 -11.72 20.92 21.58
CA THR A 354 -11.72 19.90 22.64
C THR A 354 -11.41 18.49 22.13
N ASP A 355 -11.62 18.22 20.84
CA ASP A 355 -11.52 16.88 20.26
C ASP A 355 -10.28 16.75 19.35
N LEU A 356 -9.55 17.84 19.11
CA LEU A 356 -8.40 17.85 18.20
C LEU A 356 -7.32 16.83 18.59
N GLU A 357 -6.96 16.75 19.87
CA GLU A 357 -5.93 15.81 20.35
C GLU A 357 -6.38 14.36 20.16
N ASN A 358 -7.59 14.06 20.63
CA ASN A 358 -8.17 12.71 20.60
C ASN A 358 -8.40 12.19 19.18
N GLU A 359 -8.65 13.08 18.23
CA GLU A 359 -8.87 12.73 16.82
C GLU A 359 -7.59 12.78 15.96
N GLY A 360 -6.41 13.00 16.56
CA GLY A 360 -5.13 12.98 15.84
C GLY A 360 -4.76 14.30 15.14
N TYR A 361 -5.43 15.39 15.49
CA TYR A 361 -5.23 16.75 14.99
C TYR A 361 -4.57 17.68 16.02
N GLY A 362 -3.95 17.13 17.08
CA GLY A 362 -3.34 17.88 18.19
C GLY A 362 -2.41 19.01 17.79
N LYS A 363 -1.64 18.84 16.70
CA LYS A 363 -0.74 19.88 16.15
C LYS A 363 -1.43 21.20 15.76
N TYR A 364 -2.75 21.21 15.63
CA TYR A 364 -3.57 22.39 15.31
C TYR A 364 -4.17 23.05 16.55
N ALA A 365 -4.09 22.45 17.74
CA ALA A 365 -4.63 23.02 18.98
C ALA A 365 -4.04 24.41 19.28
N ARG A 366 -2.74 24.58 19.05
CA ARG A 366 -1.99 25.86 19.18
C ARG A 366 -2.55 27.04 18.38
N LEU A 367 -3.43 26.81 17.40
CA LEU A 367 -4.10 27.90 16.67
C LEU A 367 -5.20 28.58 17.49
N PHE A 368 -5.63 27.93 18.57
CA PHE A 368 -6.74 28.32 19.42
C PHE A 368 -6.32 28.62 20.85
N GLU A 369 -5.05 28.40 21.19
CA GLU A 369 -4.46 28.91 22.41
C GLU A 369 -4.46 30.44 22.31
N GLU A 370 -5.06 31.11 23.30
CA GLU A 370 -4.98 32.57 23.39
C GLU A 370 -3.51 32.95 23.49
N ALA A 371 -3.08 33.92 22.68
CA ALA A 371 -1.79 34.57 22.91
C ALA A 371 -1.85 35.11 24.34
N GLY A 372 -1.11 34.46 25.24
CA GLY A 372 -1.04 34.84 26.64
C GLY A 372 -0.79 36.34 26.72
N ALA A 373 -1.60 36.99 27.56
CA ALA A 373 -1.38 38.35 27.99
C ALA A 373 0.10 38.53 28.40
N GLU A 374 0.83 39.34 27.65
CA GLU A 374 1.96 40.13 28.16
C GLU A 374 1.54 41.60 28.24
#